data_AF-A0A4R1GKM5-F1
#
_entry.id   AF-A0A4R1GKM5-F1
#
_cell.length_a   1.000
_cell.length_b   1.000
_cell.length_c   1.000
_cell.angle_alpha   90.00
_cell.angle_beta   90.00
_cell.angle_gamma   90.00
#
_symmetry.space_group_name_H-M   'P 1'
#
loop_
_entity.id
_entity.type
_entity.pdbx_description
1 polymer ?
#
loop_
_entity_poly.entity_id
_entity_poly.type
_entity_poly.pdbx_seq_one_letter_code
_entity_poly.pdbx_strand_id
1 'polypeptide(L)'
;MKDIIDAVSSRIKTPYFGYAILAFIALNWRGIFLLVVTNGTPNERLNAFDSMTSYNTLVVCPLLVGALVAASSHWVQYLFGIISRKPSGLIDNLYLEAEHKKTIREAELEQSRSDLFAVKEKELIERAKRDEEVAGIEDDAAKERLSEQIESLRRERDQLSAQLENQSSRKIPTINNLSSEAIEIIKSASQDKSGKILKPRTIGERSIQVGRRAFGSENPRDFARYDAALEELISGDLVKGLGGKGEVFELTHKGWQVADSL
;
A
#
# COMPACT_ATOMS: atom_id res chain seq x y z
N MET A 1 2.46 -40.74 30.36
CA MET A 1 2.07 -40.77 28.93
C MET A 1 2.49 -39.50 28.19
N LYS A 2 2.31 -38.30 28.77
CA LYS A 2 2.72 -37.03 28.16
C LYS A 2 4.23 -36.97 27.82
N ASP A 3 5.09 -37.43 28.73
CA ASP A 3 6.55 -37.43 28.52
C ASP A 3 7.02 -38.32 27.35
N ILE A 4 6.31 -39.42 27.08
CA ILE A 4 6.61 -40.32 25.96
C ILE A 4 6.20 -39.66 24.64
N ILE A 5 5.04 -39.00 24.61
CA ILE A 5 4.54 -38.27 23.44
C ILE A 5 5.48 -37.08 23.13
N ASP A 6 5.95 -36.37 24.15
CA ASP A 6 6.88 -35.25 24.00
C ASP A 6 8.27 -35.69 23.54
N ALA A 7 8.76 -36.85 24.03
CA ALA A 7 10.00 -37.47 23.56
C ALA A 7 9.93 -37.93 22.09
N VAL A 8 8.77 -38.40 21.63
CA VAL A 8 8.56 -38.78 20.23
C VAL A 8 8.44 -37.53 19.35
N SER A 9 7.67 -36.54 19.78
CA SER A 9 7.48 -35.26 19.08
C SER A 9 8.79 -34.52 18.86
N SER A 10 9.65 -34.46 19.89
CA SER A 10 10.98 -33.83 19.79
C SER A 10 11.89 -34.56 18.80
N ARG A 11 11.84 -35.90 18.75
CA ARG A 11 12.62 -36.69 17.77
C ARG A 11 12.13 -36.50 16.35
N ILE A 12 10.83 -36.42 16.11
CA ILE A 12 10.27 -36.15 14.77
C ILE A 12 10.71 -34.77 14.26
N LYS A 13 10.90 -33.79 15.15
CA LYS A 13 11.40 -32.45 14.82
C LYS A 13 12.90 -32.43 14.50
N THR A 14 13.65 -33.47 14.83
CA THR A 14 15.05 -33.55 14.41
C THR A 14 15.12 -33.83 12.90
N PRO A 15 16.03 -33.15 12.17
CA PRO A 15 16.05 -33.21 10.70
C PRO A 15 16.10 -34.64 10.16
N TYR A 16 17.00 -35.48 10.70
CA TYR A 16 17.18 -36.85 10.24
C TYR A 16 15.93 -37.73 10.39
N PHE A 17 15.38 -37.82 11.61
CA PHE A 17 14.24 -38.69 11.87
C PHE A 17 12.96 -38.18 11.18
N GLY A 18 12.79 -36.85 11.08
CA GLY A 18 11.69 -36.26 10.32
C GLY A 18 11.73 -36.63 8.84
N TYR A 19 12.89 -36.49 8.18
CA TYR A 19 13.04 -36.85 6.77
C TYR A 19 12.94 -38.37 6.54
N ALA A 20 13.44 -39.20 7.46
CA ALA A 20 13.31 -40.65 7.36
C ALA A 20 11.84 -41.12 7.45
N ILE A 21 11.03 -40.52 8.32
CA ILE A 21 9.59 -40.83 8.43
C ILE A 21 8.85 -40.38 7.17
N LEU A 22 9.15 -39.18 6.66
CA LEU A 22 8.56 -38.71 5.40
C LEU A 22 8.95 -39.60 4.22
N ALA A 23 10.21 -40.01 4.14
CA ALA A 23 10.69 -40.96 3.13
C ALA A 23 10.03 -42.34 3.28
N PHE A 24 9.77 -42.80 4.49
CA PHE A 24 9.05 -44.06 4.75
C PHE A 24 7.66 -44.04 4.13
N ILE A 25 6.89 -42.98 4.41
CA ILE A 25 5.54 -42.81 3.87
C ILE A 25 5.61 -42.64 2.34
N ALA A 26 6.53 -41.81 1.85
CA ALA A 26 6.66 -41.51 0.43
C ALA A 26 7.11 -42.72 -0.42
N LEU A 27 7.95 -43.60 0.11
CA LEU A 27 8.42 -44.80 -0.61
C LEU A 27 7.42 -45.97 -0.49
N ASN A 28 6.71 -46.08 0.64
CA ASN A 28 5.76 -47.15 0.90
C ASN A 28 4.29 -46.73 0.67
N TRP A 29 4.04 -45.58 0.04
CA TRP A 29 2.71 -45.00 -0.13
C TRP A 29 1.72 -45.96 -0.81
N ARG A 30 2.18 -46.76 -1.78
CA ARG A 30 1.37 -47.75 -2.49
C ARG A 30 0.93 -48.89 -1.57
N GLY A 31 1.83 -49.39 -0.73
CA GLY A 31 1.52 -50.41 0.26
C GLY A 31 0.52 -49.88 1.29
N ILE A 32 0.79 -48.69 1.85
CA ILE A 32 -0.11 -48.04 2.80
C ILE A 32 -1.50 -47.80 2.17
N PHE A 33 -1.54 -47.40 0.90
CA PHE A 33 -2.79 -47.21 0.16
C PHE A 33 -3.58 -48.52 0.00
N LEU A 34 -2.92 -49.62 -0.38
CA LEU A 34 -3.55 -50.95 -0.45
C LEU A 34 -4.08 -51.40 0.91
N LEU A 35 -3.32 -51.14 1.99
CA LEU A 35 -3.80 -51.43 3.34
C LEU A 35 -5.10 -50.68 3.66
N VAL A 36 -5.30 -49.45 3.18
CA VAL A 36 -6.51 -48.66 3.48
C VAL A 36 -7.66 -48.96 2.53
N VAL A 37 -7.39 -49.15 1.24
CA VAL A 37 -8.40 -49.16 0.17
C VAL A 37 -8.85 -50.56 -0.25
N THR A 38 -8.03 -51.60 -0.03
CA THR A 38 -8.42 -52.96 -0.39
C THR A 38 -9.58 -53.45 0.49
N ASN A 39 -10.70 -53.77 -0.16
CA ASN A 39 -11.86 -54.38 0.47
C ASN A 39 -11.66 -55.89 0.52
N GLY A 40 -11.54 -56.46 1.73
CA GLY A 40 -11.29 -57.88 1.93
C GLY A 40 -11.00 -58.20 3.39
N THR A 41 -10.70 -59.46 3.67
CA THR A 41 -10.29 -59.89 5.01
C THR A 41 -8.93 -59.28 5.37
N PRO A 42 -8.61 -59.07 6.66
CA PRO A 42 -7.32 -58.50 7.08
C PRO A 42 -6.11 -59.22 6.49
N ASN A 43 -6.18 -60.54 6.31
CA ASN A 43 -5.10 -61.35 5.73
C ASN A 43 -4.88 -61.04 4.25
N GLU A 44 -5.93 -60.80 3.47
CA GLU A 44 -5.81 -60.42 2.05
C GLU A 44 -5.18 -59.04 1.90
N ARG A 45 -5.48 -58.11 2.82
CA ARG A 45 -4.88 -56.77 2.86
C ARG A 45 -3.39 -56.83 3.18
N LEU A 46 -3.00 -57.66 4.15
CA LEU A 46 -1.59 -57.87 4.49
C LEU A 46 -0.83 -58.57 3.35
N ASN A 47 -1.41 -59.58 2.70
CA ASN A 47 -0.78 -60.22 1.54
C ASN A 47 -0.59 -59.24 0.37
N ALA A 48 -1.58 -58.36 0.12
CA ALA A 48 -1.45 -57.30 -0.89
C ALA A 48 -0.34 -56.30 -0.52
N PHE A 49 -0.17 -55.98 0.76
CA PHE A 49 0.91 -55.13 1.26
C PHE A 49 2.29 -55.77 1.11
N ASP A 50 2.43 -57.04 1.50
CA ASP A 50 3.69 -57.80 1.43
C ASP A 50 4.12 -58.07 -0.03
N SER A 51 3.16 -58.11 -0.97
CA SER A 51 3.48 -58.22 -2.40
C SER A 51 4.19 -56.99 -2.98
N MET A 52 4.00 -55.82 -2.34
CA MET A 52 4.52 -54.54 -2.81
C MET A 52 5.65 -54.00 -1.93
N THR A 53 5.78 -54.48 -0.69
CA THR A 53 6.76 -53.99 0.27
C THR A 53 7.78 -55.07 0.60
N SER A 54 9.02 -54.65 0.82
CA SER A 54 10.11 -55.53 1.22
C SER A 54 10.84 -54.90 2.41
N TYR A 55 11.61 -55.71 3.15
CA TYR A 55 12.43 -55.20 4.26
C TYR A 55 13.31 -54.00 3.86
N ASN A 56 13.85 -54.03 2.64
CA ASN A 56 14.67 -52.96 2.10
C ASN A 56 13.87 -51.66 1.91
N THR A 57 12.67 -51.75 1.32
CA THR A 57 11.79 -50.60 1.09
C THR A 57 11.21 -50.03 2.38
N LEU A 58 10.97 -50.89 3.38
CA LEU A 58 10.37 -50.50 4.66
C LEU A 58 11.37 -49.86 5.62
N VAL A 59 12.61 -50.33 5.67
CA VAL A 59 13.55 -49.92 6.73
C VAL A 59 14.79 -49.24 6.15
N VAL A 60 15.47 -49.91 5.23
CA VAL A 60 16.80 -49.48 4.77
C VAL A 60 16.70 -48.25 3.85
N CYS A 61 15.83 -48.26 2.83
CA CYS A 61 15.67 -47.15 1.90
C CYS A 61 15.23 -45.85 2.58
N PRO A 62 14.21 -45.84 3.47
CA PRO A 62 13.79 -44.62 4.17
C PRO A 62 14.87 -44.00 5.06
N LEU A 63 15.67 -44.83 5.75
CA LEU A 63 16.78 -44.35 6.58
C LEU A 63 17.91 -43.76 5.73
N LEU A 64 18.27 -44.40 4.62
CA LEU A 64 19.29 -43.90 3.71
C LEU A 64 18.87 -42.58 3.03
N VAL A 65 17.62 -42.50 2.55
CA VAL A 65 17.08 -41.26 1.96
C VAL A 65 17.01 -40.16 3.02
N GLY A 66 16.55 -40.47 4.23
CA GLY A 66 16.54 -39.53 5.35
C GLY A 66 17.94 -38.99 5.69
N ALA A 67 18.97 -39.85 5.68
CA ALA A 67 20.36 -39.45 5.89
C ALA A 67 20.85 -38.52 4.79
N LEU A 68 20.59 -38.89 3.52
CA LEU A 68 21.01 -38.12 2.35
C LEU A 68 20.35 -36.73 2.36
N VAL A 69 19.04 -36.66 2.58
CA VAL A 69 18.30 -35.39 2.66
C VAL A 69 18.83 -34.54 3.82
N ALA A 70 19.04 -35.12 5.00
CA ALA A 70 19.58 -34.39 6.16
C ALA A 70 21.00 -33.85 5.90
N ALA A 71 21.86 -34.61 5.21
CA ALA A 71 23.19 -34.17 4.83
C ALA A 71 23.13 -33.04 3.77
N SER A 72 22.22 -33.15 2.81
CA SER A 72 22.05 -32.16 1.74
C SER A 72 21.32 -30.88 2.17
N SER A 73 20.58 -30.89 3.28
CA SER A 73 19.71 -29.78 3.69
C SER A 73 20.48 -28.47 3.90
N HIS A 74 21.63 -28.52 4.56
CA HIS A 74 22.48 -27.36 4.80
C HIS A 74 23.05 -26.80 3.48
N TRP A 75 23.38 -27.67 2.52
CA TRP A 75 23.85 -27.26 1.20
C TRP A 75 22.74 -26.62 0.37
N VAL A 76 21.53 -27.15 0.44
CA VAL A 76 20.35 -26.57 -0.20
C VAL A 76 20.05 -25.20 0.40
N GLN A 77 20.08 -25.08 1.73
CA GLN A 77 19.91 -23.78 2.42
C GLN A 77 20.99 -22.78 2.02
N TYR A 78 22.25 -23.22 1.94
CA TYR A 78 23.36 -22.38 1.49
C TYR A 78 23.16 -21.91 0.05
N LEU A 79 22.75 -22.80 -0.86
CA LEU A 79 22.46 -22.46 -2.25
C LEU A 79 21.33 -21.44 -2.36
N PHE A 80 20.22 -21.66 -1.64
CA PHE A 80 19.12 -20.70 -1.58
C PHE A 80 19.55 -19.36 -0.99
N GLY A 81 20.43 -19.37 0.02
CA GLY A 81 21.03 -18.16 0.58
C GLY A 81 21.86 -17.37 -0.43
N ILE A 82 22.64 -18.05 -1.29
CA ILE A 82 23.39 -17.38 -2.36
C ILE A 82 22.43 -16.76 -3.39
N ILE A 83 21.42 -17.53 -3.80
CA ILE A 83 20.42 -17.09 -4.77
C ILE A 83 19.63 -15.89 -4.22
N SER A 84 19.28 -15.92 -2.93
CA SER A 84 18.50 -14.86 -2.29
C SER A 84 19.31 -13.63 -1.90
N ARG A 85 20.64 -13.73 -1.76
CA ARG A 85 21.50 -12.60 -1.36
C ARG A 85 21.34 -11.37 -2.26
N LYS A 86 21.32 -11.57 -3.58
CA LYS A 86 21.16 -10.48 -4.55
C LYS A 86 19.78 -9.81 -4.50
N PRO A 87 18.65 -10.56 -4.61
CA PRO A 87 17.34 -9.93 -4.54
C PRO A 87 17.08 -9.28 -3.18
N SER A 88 17.53 -9.86 -2.06
CA SER A 88 17.44 -9.22 -0.75
C SER A 88 18.16 -7.87 -0.72
N GLY A 89 19.40 -7.79 -1.22
CA GLY A 89 20.12 -6.53 -1.29
C GLY A 89 19.45 -5.48 -2.21
N LEU A 90 18.81 -5.91 -3.30
CA LEU A 90 18.04 -4.99 -4.16
C LEU A 90 16.79 -4.47 -3.45
N ILE A 91 16.07 -5.33 -2.71
CA ILE A 91 14.90 -4.93 -1.92
C ILE A 91 15.30 -3.92 -0.84
N ASP A 92 16.40 -4.17 -0.13
CA ASP A 92 16.90 -3.28 0.90
C ASP A 92 17.28 -1.91 0.31
N ASN A 93 17.96 -1.89 -0.85
CA ASN A 93 18.29 -0.64 -1.55
C ASN A 93 17.05 0.13 -1.98
N LEU A 94 16.02 -0.54 -2.52
CA LEU A 94 14.77 0.10 -2.89
C LEU A 94 14.07 0.73 -1.68
N TYR A 95 14.12 0.06 -0.52
CA TYR A 95 13.57 0.60 0.72
C TYR A 95 14.33 1.86 1.17
N LEU A 96 15.66 1.79 1.19
CA LEU A 96 16.53 2.91 1.55
C LEU A 96 16.34 4.12 0.61
N GLU A 97 16.20 3.88 -0.70
CA GLU A 97 15.92 4.95 -1.67
C GLU A 97 14.56 5.60 -1.43
N ALA A 98 13.53 4.80 -1.14
CA ALA A 98 12.19 5.30 -0.84
C ALA A 98 12.17 6.16 0.44
N GLU A 99 12.88 5.72 1.49
CA GLU A 99 13.03 6.45 2.74
C GLU A 99 13.81 7.74 2.55
N HIS A 100 14.96 7.69 1.86
CA HIS A 100 15.77 8.87 1.58
C HIS A 100 14.99 9.94 0.81
N LYS A 101 14.22 9.53 -0.22
CA LYS A 101 13.36 10.44 -0.98
C LYS A 101 12.27 11.07 -0.13
N LYS A 102 11.73 10.33 0.83
CA LYS A 102 10.74 10.86 1.78
C LYS A 102 11.37 11.92 2.66
N THR A 103 12.54 11.63 3.24
CA THR A 103 13.27 12.58 4.09
C THR A 103 13.64 13.85 3.35
N ILE A 104 14.10 13.76 2.09
CA ILE A 104 14.40 14.95 1.27
C ILE A 104 13.14 15.82 1.12
N ARG A 105 12.00 15.24 0.77
CA ARG A 105 10.76 16.00 0.61
C ARG A 105 10.27 16.64 1.90
N GLU A 106 10.42 15.95 3.02
CA GLU A 106 10.10 16.51 4.34
C GLU A 106 11.00 17.71 4.64
N ALA A 107 12.30 17.61 4.35
CA ALA A 107 13.25 18.70 4.51
C ALA A 107 12.95 19.89 3.57
N GLU A 108 12.63 19.64 2.29
CA GLU A 108 12.23 20.69 1.33
C GLU A 108 10.96 21.42 1.79
N LEU A 109 10.01 20.69 2.35
CA LEU A 109 8.75 21.24 2.84
C LEU A 109 8.95 22.02 4.14
N GLU A 110 9.82 21.55 5.03
CA GLU A 110 10.23 22.29 6.23
C GLU A 110 10.99 23.57 5.88
N GLN A 111 11.89 23.52 4.89
CA GLN A 111 12.58 24.70 4.38
C GLN A 111 11.59 25.71 3.79
N SER A 112 10.65 25.26 2.95
CA SER A 112 9.61 26.13 2.39
C SER A 112 8.74 26.77 3.49
N ARG A 113 8.46 26.04 4.58
CA ARG A 113 7.77 26.59 5.75
C ARG A 113 8.62 27.64 6.46
N SER A 114 9.90 27.34 6.69
CA SER A 114 10.84 28.26 7.31
C SER A 114 10.98 29.56 6.53
N ASP A 115 11.10 29.48 5.20
CA ASP A 115 11.16 30.64 4.30
C ASP A 115 9.87 31.48 4.40
N LEU A 116 8.71 30.84 4.41
CA LEU A 116 7.42 31.52 4.58
C LEU A 116 7.34 32.23 5.94
N PHE A 117 7.77 31.57 7.02
CA PHE A 117 7.84 32.20 8.35
C PHE A 117 8.81 33.37 8.39
N ALA A 118 9.98 33.25 7.75
CA ALA A 118 10.96 34.33 7.66
C ALA A 118 10.42 35.55 6.89
N VAL A 119 9.66 35.32 5.81
CA VAL A 119 8.96 36.40 5.08
C VAL A 119 7.91 37.08 5.97
N LYS A 120 7.10 36.30 6.69
CA LYS A 120 6.10 36.84 7.63
C LYS A 120 6.76 37.64 8.77
N GLU A 121 7.86 37.15 9.31
CA GLU A 121 8.62 37.84 10.36
C GLU A 121 9.16 39.18 9.86
N LYS A 122 9.80 39.20 8.68
CA LYS A 122 10.27 40.45 8.05
C LYS A 122 9.13 41.44 7.82
N GLU A 123 7.99 40.97 7.35
CA GLU A 123 6.82 41.83 7.15
C GLU A 123 6.35 42.47 8.47
N LEU A 124 6.32 41.71 9.57
CA LEU A 124 5.97 42.24 10.89
C LEU A 124 6.97 43.31 11.37
N ILE A 125 8.27 43.08 11.16
CA ILE A 125 9.32 44.05 11.50
C ILE A 125 9.16 45.33 10.66
N GLU A 126 8.91 45.21 9.36
CA GLU A 126 8.70 46.37 8.49
C GLU A 126 7.40 47.13 8.81
N ARG A 127 6.35 46.44 9.27
CA ARG A 127 5.14 47.09 9.79
C ARG A 127 5.46 47.90 11.05
N ALA A 128 6.18 47.31 12.00
CA ALA A 128 6.57 47.99 13.24
C ALA A 128 7.45 49.23 12.98
N LYS A 129 8.44 49.12 12.08
CA LYS A 129 9.29 50.27 11.69
C LYS A 129 8.49 51.41 11.07
N ARG A 130 7.55 51.10 10.17
CA ARG A 130 6.67 52.12 9.58
C ARG A 130 5.77 52.79 10.61
N ASP A 131 5.28 52.03 11.58
CA ASP A 131 4.46 52.59 12.67
C ASP A 131 5.29 53.55 13.55
N GLU A 132 6.57 53.22 13.79
CA GLU A 132 7.52 54.11 14.48
C GLU A 132 7.82 55.39 13.67
N GLU A 133 8.05 55.26 12.35
CA GLU A 133 8.25 56.40 11.45
C GLU A 133 7.02 57.34 11.41
N VAL A 134 5.81 56.79 11.37
CA VAL A 134 4.56 57.56 11.43
C VAL A 134 4.39 58.23 12.80
N ALA A 135 4.79 57.56 13.89
CA ALA A 135 4.76 58.15 15.22
C ALA A 135 5.68 59.37 15.37
N GLY A 136 6.79 59.41 14.62
CA GLY A 136 7.78 60.48 14.63
C GLY A 136 7.44 61.74 13.81
N ILE A 137 6.28 61.79 13.13
CA ILE A 137 5.85 62.96 12.35
C ILE A 137 5.44 64.11 13.29
N GLU A 138 6.02 65.31 13.12
CA GLU A 138 5.79 66.49 13.97
C GLU A 138 4.45 67.20 13.73
N ASP A 139 3.88 67.11 12.52
CA ASP A 139 2.58 67.71 12.18
C ASP A 139 1.43 66.76 12.55
N ASP A 140 0.76 67.04 13.67
CA ASP A 140 -0.35 66.24 14.19
C ASP A 140 -1.49 66.05 13.18
N ALA A 141 -1.81 67.06 12.37
CA ALA A 141 -2.91 66.98 11.41
C ALA A 141 -2.55 66.10 10.19
N ALA A 142 -1.29 66.12 9.76
CA ALA A 142 -0.80 65.25 8.70
C ALA A 142 -0.62 63.80 9.19
N LYS A 143 -0.18 63.63 10.44
CA LYS A 143 -0.03 62.33 11.11
C LYS A 143 -1.35 61.59 11.24
N GLU A 144 -2.41 62.26 11.71
CA GLU A 144 -3.76 61.68 11.86
C GLU A 144 -4.32 61.22 10.50
N ARG A 145 -4.19 62.03 9.45
CA ARG A 145 -4.67 61.67 8.10
C ARG A 145 -3.90 60.49 7.52
N LEU A 146 -2.60 60.42 7.78
CA LEU A 146 -1.75 59.34 7.27
C LEU A 146 -2.00 58.03 8.03
N SER A 147 -2.20 58.08 9.35
CA SER A 147 -2.53 56.89 10.16
C SER A 147 -3.88 56.31 9.75
N GLU A 148 -4.90 57.13 9.54
CA GLU A 148 -6.22 56.71 9.06
C GLU A 148 -6.16 56.06 7.67
N GLN A 149 -5.43 56.67 6.72
CA GLN A 149 -5.23 56.10 5.38
C GLN A 149 -4.48 54.77 5.43
N ILE A 150 -3.44 54.65 6.25
CA ILE A 150 -2.70 53.38 6.43
C ILE A 150 -3.60 52.31 7.04
N GLU A 151 -4.44 52.66 8.03
CA GLU A 151 -5.34 51.70 8.67
C GLU A 151 -6.42 51.18 7.71
N SER A 152 -7.03 52.07 6.92
CA SER A 152 -8.01 51.68 5.90
C SER A 152 -7.41 50.72 4.85
N LEU A 153 -6.20 51.02 4.34
CA LEU A 153 -5.49 50.15 3.41
C LEU A 153 -5.12 48.79 4.02
N ARG A 154 -4.77 48.75 5.32
CA ARG A 154 -4.52 47.49 6.05
C ARG A 154 -5.78 46.62 6.13
N ARG A 155 -6.92 47.22 6.47
CA ARG A 155 -8.21 46.52 6.55
C ARG A 155 -8.63 45.96 5.19
N GLU A 156 -8.48 46.73 4.12
CA GLU A 156 -8.78 46.27 2.76
C GLU A 156 -7.89 45.09 2.36
N ARG A 157 -6.57 45.18 2.60
CA ARG A 157 -5.64 44.08 2.35
C ARG A 157 -6.00 42.83 3.15
N ASP A 158 -6.29 42.95 4.44
CA ASP A 158 -6.61 41.80 5.29
C ASP A 158 -7.93 41.13 4.87
N GLN A 159 -8.92 41.91 4.43
CA GLN A 159 -10.14 41.40 3.82
C GLN A 159 -9.88 40.66 2.51
N LEU A 160 -9.05 41.23 1.62
CA LEU A 160 -8.67 40.58 0.36
C LEU A 160 -7.93 39.27 0.62
N SER A 161 -7.02 39.26 1.60
CA SER A 161 -6.24 38.09 2.00
C SER A 161 -7.15 36.98 2.53
N ALA A 162 -8.08 37.32 3.42
CA ALA A 162 -9.07 36.38 3.94
C ALA A 162 -10.00 35.86 2.84
N GLN A 163 -10.37 36.68 1.85
CA GLN A 163 -11.15 36.23 0.70
C GLN A 163 -10.37 35.25 -0.18
N LEU A 164 -9.08 35.50 -0.42
CA LEU A 164 -8.20 34.64 -1.21
C LEU A 164 -7.90 33.31 -0.51
N GLU A 165 -7.68 33.32 0.82
CA GLU A 165 -7.56 32.10 1.62
C GLU A 165 -8.86 31.28 1.56
N ASN A 166 -10.02 31.93 1.68
CA ASN A 166 -11.31 31.26 1.57
C ASN A 166 -11.61 30.75 0.15
N GLN A 167 -11.18 31.45 -0.90
CA GLN A 167 -11.32 30.97 -2.28
C GLN A 167 -10.38 29.79 -2.59
N SER A 168 -9.17 29.81 -2.06
CA SER A 168 -8.22 28.69 -2.18
C SER A 168 -8.72 27.46 -1.42
N SER A 169 -9.43 27.67 -0.31
CA SER A 169 -10.11 26.63 0.47
C SER A 169 -11.43 26.13 -0.15
N ARG A 170 -12.09 26.94 -1.00
CA ARG A 170 -13.35 26.63 -1.68
C ARG A 170 -13.21 25.82 -2.97
N LYS A 171 -11.99 25.46 -3.40
CA LYS A 171 -11.79 24.38 -4.40
C LYS A 171 -11.94 23.00 -3.76
N ILE A 172 -13.09 22.77 -3.14
CA ILE A 172 -13.58 21.45 -2.75
C ILE A 172 -14.90 21.33 -3.50
N PRO A 173 -15.02 20.45 -4.51
CA PRO A 173 -16.28 20.21 -5.18
C PRO A 173 -17.29 19.77 -4.13
N THR A 174 -18.29 20.59 -3.86
CA THR A 174 -19.46 20.16 -3.09
C THR A 174 -20.17 19.06 -3.88
N ILE A 175 -20.66 18.02 -3.19
CA ILE A 175 -21.35 16.85 -3.76
C ILE A 175 -22.36 17.21 -4.86
N ASN A 176 -23.05 18.35 -4.71
CA ASN A 176 -24.07 18.83 -5.64
C ASN A 176 -23.57 19.14 -7.06
N ASN A 177 -22.26 19.22 -7.28
CA ASN A 177 -21.66 19.50 -8.59
C ASN A 177 -21.06 18.26 -9.26
N LEU A 178 -21.09 17.09 -8.61
CA LEU A 178 -20.53 15.87 -9.18
C LEU A 178 -21.51 15.16 -10.11
N SER A 179 -21.01 14.62 -11.22
CA SER A 179 -21.79 13.71 -12.06
C SER A 179 -22.22 12.44 -11.31
N SER A 180 -23.34 11.84 -11.72
CA SER A 180 -23.83 10.57 -11.16
C SER A 180 -22.77 9.46 -11.19
N GLU A 181 -22.01 9.40 -12.28
CA GLU A 181 -20.94 8.45 -12.52
C GLU A 181 -19.72 8.71 -11.60
N ALA A 182 -19.39 9.97 -11.33
CA ALA A 182 -18.33 10.33 -10.37
C ALA A 182 -18.70 9.92 -8.94
N ILE A 183 -19.97 10.06 -8.55
CA ILE A 183 -20.50 9.60 -7.26
C ILE A 183 -20.38 8.08 -7.14
N GLU A 184 -20.69 7.33 -8.20
CA GLU A 184 -20.54 5.86 -8.20
C GLU A 184 -19.08 5.42 -8.04
N ILE A 185 -18.15 6.09 -8.73
CA ILE A 185 -16.70 5.82 -8.62
C ILE A 185 -16.22 6.11 -7.19
N ILE A 186 -16.54 7.27 -6.62
CA ILE A 186 -16.13 7.62 -5.24
C ILE A 186 -16.70 6.62 -4.24
N LYS A 187 -17.99 6.30 -4.34
CA LYS A 187 -18.68 5.40 -3.41
C LYS A 187 -18.13 3.98 -3.45
N SER A 188 -17.77 3.51 -4.64
CA SER A 188 -17.13 2.20 -4.78
C SER A 188 -15.68 2.21 -4.29
N ALA A 189 -14.96 3.33 -4.47
CA ALA A 189 -13.60 3.48 -4.00
C ALA A 189 -13.51 3.55 -2.48
N SER A 190 -14.48 4.18 -1.80
CA SER A 190 -14.50 4.28 -0.33
C SER A 190 -14.83 2.97 0.38
N GLN A 191 -15.58 2.07 -0.28
CA GLN A 191 -15.88 0.75 0.26
C GLN A 191 -14.66 -0.18 0.30
N ASP A 192 -13.70 0.03 -0.61
CA ASP A 192 -12.44 -0.68 -0.58
C ASP A 192 -11.47 0.08 0.33
N LYS A 193 -10.97 -0.57 1.40
CA LYS A 193 -10.09 0.07 2.41
C LYS A 193 -8.85 0.75 1.80
N SER A 194 -8.52 0.43 0.56
CA SER A 194 -7.41 0.97 -0.20
C SER A 194 -7.70 2.33 -0.85
N GLY A 195 -8.96 2.67 -1.15
CA GLY A 195 -9.34 3.87 -1.89
C GLY A 195 -8.76 3.94 -3.31
N LYS A 196 -8.35 2.80 -3.89
CA LYS A 196 -7.63 2.76 -5.17
C LYS A 196 -8.58 2.57 -6.35
N ILE A 197 -8.27 3.29 -7.41
CA ILE A 197 -8.95 3.25 -8.70
C ILE A 197 -7.91 2.91 -9.76
N LEU A 198 -8.21 1.94 -10.61
CA LEU A 198 -7.31 1.43 -11.64
C LEU A 198 -7.92 1.68 -13.03
N LYS A 199 -7.12 2.25 -13.93
CA LYS A 199 -7.44 2.44 -15.35
C LYS A 199 -6.39 1.67 -16.18
N PRO A 200 -6.47 0.34 -16.27
CA PRO A 200 -5.50 -0.46 -17.02
C PRO A 200 -5.52 -0.08 -18.51
N ARG A 201 -4.35 0.20 -19.08
CA ARG A 201 -4.17 0.45 -20.52
C ARG A 201 -3.84 -0.85 -21.25
N THR A 202 -4.72 -1.85 -21.15
CA THR A 202 -4.56 -3.11 -21.86
C THR A 202 -5.13 -3.00 -23.27
N ILE A 203 -4.48 -3.64 -24.25
CA ILE A 203 -4.98 -3.71 -25.62
C ILE A 203 -6.19 -4.64 -25.65
N GLY A 204 -7.38 -4.11 -25.97
CA GLY A 204 -8.60 -4.89 -26.19
C GLY A 204 -9.68 -4.77 -25.12
N GLU A 205 -9.35 -4.27 -23.92
CA GLU A 205 -10.31 -4.07 -22.83
C GLU A 205 -10.06 -2.70 -22.19
N ARG A 206 -11.08 -1.84 -22.16
CA ARG A 206 -11.04 -0.52 -21.53
C ARG A 206 -12.10 -0.48 -20.44
N SER A 207 -11.66 -0.48 -19.19
CA SER A 207 -12.54 -0.38 -18.03
C SER A 207 -11.85 0.38 -16.91
N ILE A 208 -12.65 0.95 -16.02
CA ILE A 208 -12.18 1.58 -14.78
C ILE A 208 -12.53 0.62 -13.64
N GLN A 209 -11.50 0.05 -13.03
CA GLN A 209 -11.64 -0.90 -11.93
C GLN A 209 -11.53 -0.19 -10.58
N VAL A 210 -12.52 -0.41 -9.73
CA VAL A 210 -12.57 0.15 -8.38
C VAL A 210 -12.92 -0.98 -7.42
N GLY A 211 -11.94 -1.44 -6.65
CA GLY A 211 -12.06 -2.62 -5.80
C GLY A 211 -12.50 -3.86 -6.60
N ARG A 212 -13.74 -4.33 -6.36
CA ARG A 212 -14.33 -5.51 -7.03
C ARG A 212 -15.25 -5.18 -8.21
N ARG A 213 -15.45 -3.90 -8.52
CA ARG A 213 -16.33 -3.44 -9.60
C ARG A 213 -15.51 -2.93 -10.78
N ALA A 214 -16.00 -3.16 -11.98
CA ALA A 214 -15.49 -2.58 -13.20
C ALA A 214 -16.60 -1.71 -13.81
N PHE A 215 -16.24 -0.49 -14.19
CA PHE A 215 -17.10 0.49 -14.85
C PHE A 215 -16.62 0.72 -16.28
N GLY A 216 -17.54 1.05 -17.19
CA GLY A 216 -17.17 1.37 -18.58
C GLY A 216 -16.86 0.18 -19.47
N SER A 217 -17.13 -1.06 -19.03
CA SER A 217 -16.76 -2.28 -19.76
C SER A 217 -17.74 -2.70 -20.86
N GLU A 218 -18.95 -2.12 -20.90
CA GLU A 218 -20.00 -2.58 -21.83
C GLU A 218 -19.76 -2.12 -23.26
N ASN A 219 -19.41 -0.85 -23.45
CA ASN A 219 -19.20 -0.28 -24.78
C ASN A 219 -18.27 0.96 -24.71
N PRO A 220 -17.67 1.40 -25.84
CA PRO A 220 -16.76 2.54 -25.86
C PRO A 220 -17.36 3.86 -25.38
N ARG A 221 -18.70 4.03 -25.50
CA ARG A 221 -19.41 5.23 -25.05
C ARG A 221 -19.55 5.25 -23.52
N ASP A 222 -19.79 4.09 -22.93
CA ASP A 222 -19.88 3.87 -21.50
C ASP A 222 -18.51 4.11 -20.84
N PHE A 223 -17.44 3.57 -21.44
CA PHE A 223 -16.07 3.89 -21.03
C PHE A 223 -15.80 5.41 -21.03
N ALA A 224 -16.17 6.12 -22.10
CA ALA A 224 -15.94 7.55 -22.20
C ALA A 224 -16.69 8.37 -21.13
N ARG A 225 -17.87 7.91 -20.68
CA ARG A 225 -18.62 8.54 -19.58
C ARG A 225 -17.91 8.42 -18.25
N TYR A 226 -17.52 7.20 -17.87
CA TYR A 226 -16.78 6.98 -16.63
C TYR A 226 -15.37 7.56 -16.67
N ASP A 227 -14.76 7.65 -17.85
CA ASP A 227 -13.46 8.33 -18.01
C ASP A 227 -13.57 9.84 -17.79
N ALA A 228 -14.60 10.48 -18.35
CA ALA A 228 -14.89 11.89 -18.08
C ALA A 228 -15.19 12.13 -16.59
N ALA A 229 -15.93 11.22 -15.94
CA ALA A 229 -16.19 11.28 -14.51
C ALA A 229 -14.90 11.13 -13.68
N LEU A 230 -13.98 10.24 -14.07
CA LEU A 230 -12.68 10.11 -13.42
C LEU A 230 -11.83 11.39 -13.60
N GLU A 231 -11.84 12.00 -14.78
CA GLU A 231 -11.17 13.28 -15.02
C GLU A 231 -11.77 14.42 -14.19
N GLU A 232 -13.09 14.44 -14.02
CA GLU A 232 -13.79 15.37 -13.13
C GLU A 232 -13.27 15.24 -11.69
N LEU A 233 -13.16 14.00 -11.18
CA LEU A 233 -12.62 13.72 -9.84
C LEU A 233 -11.17 14.15 -9.66
N ILE A 234 -10.35 14.01 -10.70
CA ILE A 234 -8.96 14.46 -10.71
C ILE A 234 -8.91 15.99 -10.72
N SER A 235 -9.72 16.65 -11.54
CA SER A 235 -9.79 18.11 -11.63
C SER A 235 -10.26 18.77 -10.32
N GLY A 236 -11.07 18.04 -9.54
CA GLY A 236 -11.58 18.46 -8.25
C GLY A 236 -10.68 18.15 -7.05
N ASP A 237 -9.45 17.65 -7.27
CA ASP A 237 -8.53 17.17 -6.21
C ASP A 237 -9.14 16.07 -5.30
N LEU A 238 -10.20 15.37 -5.73
CA LEU A 238 -10.82 14.28 -4.98
C LEU A 238 -10.05 12.97 -5.15
N VAL A 239 -9.38 12.83 -6.30
CA VAL A 239 -8.58 11.67 -6.68
C VAL A 239 -7.23 12.15 -7.20
N LYS A 240 -6.14 11.49 -6.79
CA LYS A 240 -4.77 11.77 -7.28
C LYS A 240 -4.21 10.58 -8.03
N GLY A 241 -3.45 10.83 -9.09
CA GLY A 241 -2.70 9.79 -9.80
C GLY A 241 -1.51 9.28 -8.98
N LEU A 242 -1.36 7.97 -8.87
CA LEU A 242 -0.18 7.31 -8.31
C LEU A 242 0.70 6.79 -9.46
N GLY A 243 1.83 7.45 -9.71
CA GLY A 243 2.81 7.06 -10.74
C GLY A 243 2.67 7.83 -12.07
N GLY A 244 3.59 7.58 -13.00
CA GLY A 244 3.73 8.37 -14.25
C GLY A 244 2.88 7.91 -15.43
N LYS A 245 2.18 6.77 -15.34
CA LYS A 245 1.44 6.17 -16.47
C LYS A 245 -0.05 6.52 -16.52
N GLY A 246 -0.59 7.16 -15.47
CA GLY A 246 -2.02 7.49 -15.39
C GLY A 246 -2.92 6.26 -15.36
N GLU A 247 -2.45 5.18 -14.73
CA GLU A 247 -3.14 3.87 -14.65
C GLU A 247 -3.63 3.57 -13.23
N VAL A 248 -3.08 4.22 -12.22
CA VAL A 248 -3.42 4.03 -10.82
C VAL A 248 -3.77 5.37 -10.23
N PHE A 249 -4.88 5.43 -9.52
CA PHE A 249 -5.35 6.59 -8.81
C PHE A 249 -5.77 6.22 -7.39
N GLU A 250 -5.79 7.19 -6.50
CA GLU A 250 -6.14 7.02 -5.09
C GLU A 250 -6.97 8.19 -4.60
N LEU A 251 -7.98 7.90 -3.77
CA LEU A 251 -8.75 8.93 -3.09
C LEU A 251 -7.83 9.82 -2.23
N THR A 252 -7.98 11.13 -2.39
CA THR A 252 -7.33 12.09 -1.50
C THR A 252 -8.13 12.20 -0.19
N HIS A 253 -7.57 12.90 0.81
CA HIS A 253 -8.32 13.19 2.04
C HIS A 253 -9.66 13.90 1.74
N LYS A 254 -9.70 14.77 0.71
CA LYS A 254 -10.93 15.41 0.24
C LYS A 254 -11.91 14.38 -0.36
N GLY A 255 -11.41 13.45 -1.17
CA GLY A 255 -12.21 12.37 -1.74
C GLY A 255 -12.88 11.49 -0.69
N TRP A 256 -12.18 11.17 0.40
CA TRP A 256 -12.75 10.43 1.54
C TRP A 256 -13.84 11.21 2.28
N GLN A 257 -13.63 12.49 2.56
CA GLN A 257 -14.65 13.32 3.21
C GLN A 257 -15.93 13.42 2.38
N VAL A 258 -15.80 13.56 1.07
CA VAL A 258 -16.94 13.57 0.14
C VAL A 258 -17.64 12.21 0.13
N ALA A 259 -16.88 11.11 0.14
CA ALA A 259 -17.42 9.76 0.19
C ALA A 259 -18.22 9.47 1.47
N ASP A 260 -17.75 9.96 2.63
CA ASP A 260 -18.42 9.75 3.93
C ASP A 260 -19.73 10.55 4.05
N SER A 261 -19.90 11.59 3.22
CA SER A 261 -21.11 12.41 3.16
C SER A 261 -22.18 11.91 2.17
N LEU A 262 -21.92 10.81 1.44
CA LEU A 262 -22.80 10.19 0.43
C LEU A 262 -23.54 8.95 0.97
#